data_AF-A0A7C3QJD4-F1
#
_entry.id   AF-A0A7C3QJD4-F1
#
_cell.length_a   1.000
_cell.length_b   1.000
_cell.length_c   1.000
_cell.angle_alpha   90.00
_cell.angle_beta   90.00
_cell.angle_gamma   90.00
#
_symmetry.space_group_name_H-M   'P 1'
#
loop_
_entity.id
_entity.type
_entity.pdbx_description
1 polymer ?
#
loop_
_entity_poly.entity_id
_entity_poly.type
_entity_poly.pdbx_seq_one_letter_code
_entity_poly.pdbx_strand_id
1 'polypeptide(L)' 'MKGFPGFPDGKLRLTVVPNLFFSDLLPIIDNLAELKVTLYAFWALGQKEGKVRYLRLVDFLNDPEFVKGLGPT' A
#
# COMPACT_ATOMS: atom_id res chain seq x y z
N MET A 1 5.03 22.74 6.28
CA MET A 1 4.41 21.51 5.76
C MET A 1 3.37 21.89 4.72
N LYS A 2 3.41 21.31 3.52
CA LYS A 2 2.20 21.29 2.68
C LYS A 2 1.22 20.33 3.35
N GLY A 3 0.04 20.80 3.72
CA GLY A 3 -1.01 19.94 4.28
C GLY A 3 -1.52 18.94 3.23
N PHE A 4 -2.19 17.88 3.68
CA PHE A 4 -2.94 16.99 2.80
C PHE A 4 -4.28 17.66 2.45
N PRO A 5 -4.52 18.06 1.19
CA PRO A 5 -5.72 18.81 0.82
C PRO A 5 -6.99 17.93 0.74
N GLY A 6 -6.86 16.63 1.00
CA GLY A 6 -7.91 15.64 0.77
C GLY A 6 -7.78 14.94 -0.57
N PHE A 7 -8.77 14.10 -0.88
CA PHE A 7 -8.90 13.41 -2.16
C PHE A 7 -9.84 14.21 -3.09
N PRO A 8 -9.67 14.10 -4.42
CA PRO A 8 -10.56 14.76 -5.37
C PRO A 8 -11.97 14.14 -5.35
N ASP A 9 -12.98 14.94 -5.66
CA ASP A 9 -14.36 14.49 -5.79
C ASP A 9 -14.56 13.53 -6.98
N GLY A 10 -15.61 12.71 -6.92
CA GLY A 10 -16.05 11.84 -8.01
C GLY A 10 -15.76 10.35 -7.81
N LYS A 11 -15.81 9.58 -8.90
CA LYS A 11 -15.60 8.13 -8.86
C LYS A 11 -14.11 7.80 -8.81
N LEU A 12 -13.62 7.46 -7.63
CA LEU A 12 -12.25 7.00 -7.42
C LEU A 12 -12.16 5.47 -7.50
N ARG A 13 -11.01 4.96 -7.93
CA ARG A 13 -10.70 3.53 -7.81
C ARG A 13 -10.43 3.22 -6.35
N LEU A 14 -11.08 2.19 -5.82
CA LEU A 14 -10.90 1.73 -4.46
C LEU A 14 -9.98 0.51 -4.44
N THR A 15 -9.12 0.45 -3.43
CA THR A 15 -8.33 -0.74 -3.12
C THR A 15 -9.10 -1.57 -2.10
N VAL A 16 -9.36 -2.83 -2.43
CA VAL A 16 -10.02 -3.74 -1.49
C VAL A 16 -9.01 -4.19 -0.44
N VAL A 17 -9.34 -3.98 0.83
CA VAL A 17 -8.56 -4.45 1.97
C VAL A 17 -9.37 -5.55 2.66
N PRO A 18 -8.80 -6.75 2.90
CA PRO A 18 -9.52 -7.82 3.60
C PRO A 18 -9.92 -7.39 5.02
N ASN A 19 -11.10 -7.79 5.50
CA ASN A 19 -11.52 -7.47 6.88
C ASN A 19 -10.55 -7.99 7.94
N LEU A 20 -9.92 -9.15 7.70
CA LEU A 20 -8.89 -9.74 8.57
C LEU A 20 -7.65 -8.86 8.71
N PHE A 21 -7.42 -7.91 7.79
CA PHE A 21 -6.38 -6.91 7.99
C PHE A 21 -6.63 -6.12 9.28
N PHE A 22 -7.87 -5.72 9.56
CA PHE A 22 -8.17 -4.87 10.71
C PHE A 22 -8.23 -5.65 12.03
N SER A 23 -8.72 -6.89 12.00
CA SER A 23 -8.86 -7.70 13.21
C SER A 23 -7.59 -8.45 13.60
N ASP A 24 -6.79 -8.89 12.62
CA ASP A 24 -5.71 -9.85 12.86
C ASP A 24 -4.33 -9.26 12.56
N LEU A 25 -4.15 -8.65 11.38
CA LEU A 25 -2.82 -8.21 10.92
C LEU A 25 -2.43 -6.82 11.44
N LEU A 26 -3.33 -5.84 11.39
CA LEU A 26 -3.06 -4.48 11.82
C LEU A 26 -2.64 -4.39 13.32
N PRO A 27 -3.25 -5.14 14.26
CA PRO A 27 -2.83 -5.09 15.67
C PRO A 27 -1.40 -5.56 15.95
N ILE A 28 -0.82 -6.37 15.06
CA ILE A 28 0.54 -6.89 15.23
C ILE A 28 1.61 -6.10 14.47
N ILE A 29 1.22 -5.19 13.57
CA ILE A 29 2.15 -4.31 12.87
C ILE A 29 2.62 -3.21 13.84
N ASP A 30 3.91 -3.20 14.17
CA ASP A 30 4.51 -2.26 15.13
C ASP A 30 5.38 -1.19 14.46
N ASN A 31 5.64 -1.33 13.16
CA ASN A 31 6.49 -0.45 12.37
C ASN A 31 5.71 0.27 11.26
N LEU A 32 5.91 1.59 11.16
CA LEU A 32 5.32 2.41 10.10
C LEU A 32 5.75 1.97 8.70
N ALA A 33 6.99 1.52 8.51
CA ALA A 33 7.47 1.04 7.22
C ALA A 33 6.73 -0.26 6.82
N GLU A 34 6.53 -1.17 7.77
CA GLU A 34 5.77 -2.41 7.57
C GLU A 34 4.32 -2.12 7.18
N LEU A 35 3.67 -1.18 7.88
CA LEU A 35 2.30 -0.75 7.54
C LEU A 35 2.21 -0.22 6.10
N LYS A 36 3.15 0.64 5.70
CA LYS A 36 3.20 1.21 4.34
C LYS A 36 3.41 0.13 3.28
N VAL A 37 4.34 -0.79 3.50
CA VAL A 37 4.61 -1.93 2.60
C VAL A 37 3.37 -2.81 2.47
N THR A 38 2.67 -3.10 3.57
CA THR A 38 1.47 -3.95 3.59
C THR A 38 0.33 -3.33 2.79
N LEU A 39 0.03 -2.04 3.02
CA LEU A 39 -1.01 -1.33 2.28
C LEU A 39 -0.67 -1.19 0.80
N TYR A 40 0.59 -0.89 0.49
CA TYR A 40 1.08 -0.86 -0.88
C TYR A 40 0.91 -2.22 -1.56
N ALA A 41 1.20 -3.32 -0.85
CA ALA A 41 1.06 -4.66 -1.39
C ALA A 41 -0.39 -5.00 -1.74
N PHE A 42 -1.38 -4.60 -0.93
CA PHE A 42 -2.80 -4.79 -1.28
C PHE A 42 -3.18 -4.04 -2.56
N TRP A 43 -2.74 -2.78 -2.68
CA TRP A 43 -2.96 -2.00 -3.89
C TRP A 43 -2.29 -2.65 -5.09
N ALA A 44 -0.99 -2.94 -5.02
CA ALA A 44 -0.22 -3.46 -6.15
C ALA A 44 -0.66 -4.87 -6.58
N LEU A 45 -1.04 -5.74 -5.64
CA LEU A 45 -1.62 -7.05 -5.97
C LEU A 45 -3.02 -6.93 -6.60
N GLY A 46 -3.81 -5.94 -6.18
CA GLY A 46 -5.12 -5.65 -6.75
C GLY A 46 -5.07 -5.26 -8.24
N GLN A 47 -3.94 -4.69 -8.67
CA GLN A 47 -3.70 -4.30 -10.06
C GLN A 47 -3.17 -5.45 -10.93
N LYS A 48 -2.78 -6.59 -10.34
CA LYS A 48 -2.27 -7.75 -11.10
C LYS A 48 -3.41 -8.64 -11.57
N GLU A 49 -3.29 -9.12 -12.80
CA GLU A 49 -4.23 -10.05 -13.41
C GLU A 49 -3.66 -11.48 -13.46
N GLY A 50 -4.54 -12.46 -13.71
CA GLY A 50 -4.16 -13.87 -13.87
C GLY A 50 -4.26 -14.69 -12.58
N LYS A 51 -3.99 -16.00 -12.72
CA LYS A 51 -4.16 -16.99 -11.65
C LYS A 51 -3.15 -16.84 -10.51
N VAL A 52 -1.95 -16.34 -10.81
CA VAL A 52 -0.87 -16.17 -9.83
C VAL A 52 -0.52 -14.70 -9.74
N ARG A 53 -0.81 -14.10 -8.59
CA ARG A 53 -0.54 -12.68 -8.31
C ARG A 53 0.53 -12.61 -7.23
N TYR A 54 1.69 -12.05 -7.57
CA TYR A 54 2.83 -11.93 -6.66
C TYR A 54 3.54 -10.60 -6.87
N LEU A 55 4.23 -10.13 -5.84
CA LEU A 55 5.10 -8.96 -5.90
C LEU A 55 6.55 -9.40 -5.74
N ARG A 56 7.45 -8.71 -6.42
CA ARG A 56 8.91 -8.82 -6.23
C ARG A 56 9.43 -7.55 -5.59
N LEU A 57 10.62 -7.62 -4.99
CA LEU A 57 11.31 -6.44 -4.47
C LEU A 57 11.39 -5.30 -5.51
N VAL A 58 11.67 -5.64 -6.78
CA VAL A 58 11.76 -4.67 -7.88
C VAL A 58 10.45 -3.92 -8.11
N ASP A 59 9.31 -4.54 -7.82
CA ASP A 59 7.99 -3.92 -8.02
C ASP A 59 7.80 -2.76 -7.03
N PHE A 60 8.38 -2.86 -5.82
CA PHE A 60 8.39 -1.77 -4.84
C PHE A 60 9.45 -0.71 -5.17
N LEU A 61 10.67 -1.14 -5.52
CA LEU A 61 11.78 -0.23 -5.78
C LEU A 61 11.58 0.63 -7.04
N ASN A 62 10.78 0.17 -7.99
CA ASN A 62 10.42 0.91 -9.19
C ASN A 62 9.34 1.99 -8.96
N ASP A 63 8.80 2.11 -7.73
CA ASP A 63 7.85 3.14 -7.37
C ASP A 63 8.53 4.23 -6.50
N PRO A 64 8.99 5.33 -7.11
CA PRO A 64 9.78 6.33 -6.41
C PRO A 64 8.98 7.08 -5.33
N GLU A 65 7.67 7.26 -5.51
CA GLU A 65 6.82 7.93 -4.51
C GLU A 65 6.60 7.03 -3.29
N PHE A 66 6.39 5.73 -3.51
CA PHE A 66 6.35 4.76 -2.42
C PHE A 66 7.68 4.71 -1.65
N VAL A 67 8.81 4.56 -2.35
CA VAL A 67 10.15 4.47 -1.73
C VAL A 67 10.45 5.73 -0.92
N LYS A 68 10.16 6.92 -1.46
CA LYS A 68 10.29 8.19 -0.74
C LYS A 68 9.45 8.21 0.55
N GLY A 69 8.30 7.55 0.54
CA GLY A 69 7.43 7.39 1.70
C GLY A 69 8.03 6.52 2.82
N LEU A 70 9.03 5.69 2.55
CA LEU A 70 9.68 4.84 3.56
C LEU A 70 10.69 5.59 4.45
N GLY A 71 11.05 6.82 4.07
CA GLY A 71 12.02 7.65 4.79
C GLY A 71 13.45 7.47 4.28
N PRO A 72 14.41 8.25 4.82
CA PRO A 72 15.82 8.09 4.50
C PRO A 72 16.31 6.69 4.93
N THR A 73 17.24 6.14 4.15
CA THR A 73 17.98 4.91 4.47
C THR A 73 19.11 5.20 5.45
#